data_AF-A0A6P6L2L9-F1
#
_entry.id   AF-A0A6P6L2L9-F1
#
_cell.length_a   1.000
_cell.length_b   1.000
_cell.length_c   1.000
_cell.angle_alpha   90.00
_cell.angle_beta   90.00
_cell.angle_gamma   90.00
#
_symmetry.space_group_name_H-M   'P 1'
#
loop_
_entity.id
_entity.type
_entity.pdbx_description
1 polymer ?
#
loop_
_entity_poly.entity_id
_entity_poly.type
_entity_poly.pdbx_seq_one_letter_code
_entity_poly.pdbx_strand_id
1 'polypeptide(L)'
;MSRRPSSRYSEMPMRVTDSRMSLINATPQNKDNVFGKLNIPKPHSTTSERRTSFFGKGIGAGGQRNSMFGAYGGSEKMKDPRPLHDKAFVQQCIKQLCEFLVERGFPGSITVKALQSPSTKEFLKIYEFIYTFLEPSFQMPTSKVEEEIPRMLKDLGYPFALSKSSMYSIGAPHTWPQALGALIWLIDTVKLFSGMREQGLLFSDFSDELCDLEEGAEYNKLFMEYCSDTYNKFMQGADTFEDEDEDYLNKLKKLYSVDEALLQSQQEKHAMLMEHVERLERESQTDRLAGKRTEKLRLQADLQKLQNYRCTLEAHKTGLENKAAGLAEELEAAEIQLDGLKQERTRLQHILENQKFTPADIERINRERNELQQTIQSLNQSLEEAEQLVWNEEVNLSKTKEKAELKVAEYNKLGRKLKLIPQSAENACGHDFEIRTDYSATTITQYKTQIQNPLKNMMVDVEDEYSRLTNVKLSLEETVEQVKSNILDKENDLKHLKEQIRRVDQQLEHDMQEMAQEEEKWSAEVDSAETHKKRLEKNVRQGCEEAEEELKAAQQQYHVVVQETNEENRMVFKNLTDVFTSAVNHLCAVEKHCGEQLKRFDKLKEVIHEDEADMKELTDLVENFVKKVNSI
;
A
#
# COMPACT_ATOMS: atom_id res chain seq x y z
N MET A 1 58.70 57.62 4.16
CA MET A 1 59.82 56.86 4.75
C MET A 1 59.37 55.41 4.91
N SER A 2 60.16 54.49 4.35
CA SER A 2 60.27 53.02 4.52
C SER A 2 59.12 52.20 5.12
N ARG A 3 58.81 50.98 4.69
CA ARG A 3 59.18 50.09 3.56
C ARG A 3 58.29 48.84 3.82
N ARG A 4 57.57 48.33 2.82
CA ARG A 4 57.26 46.88 2.66
C ARG A 4 58.59 46.14 2.37
N PRO A 5 58.76 44.79 2.43
CA PRO A 5 57.84 43.76 1.86
C PRO A 5 57.89 42.36 2.56
N SER A 6 56.91 41.45 2.40
CA SER A 6 56.68 40.36 1.39
C SER A 6 57.57 39.09 1.43
N SER A 7 56.94 37.97 1.04
CA SER A 7 57.46 36.66 0.52
C SER A 7 57.34 35.46 1.49
N ARG A 8 56.54 34.38 1.32
CA ARG A 8 56.22 33.37 0.24
C ARG A 8 57.18 32.15 0.15
N TYR A 9 56.55 30.95 0.14
CA TYR A 9 56.94 29.62 -0.42
C TYR A 9 58.11 28.84 0.24
N SER A 10 58.23 27.50 0.27
CA SER A 10 57.50 26.29 -0.19
C SER A 10 58.28 25.04 0.34
N GLU A 11 57.73 23.84 0.13
CA GLU A 11 58.39 22.50 -0.04
C GLU A 11 58.12 21.39 0.99
N MET A 12 57.30 20.41 0.56
CA MET A 12 57.43 18.97 0.88
C MET A 12 58.57 18.35 0.02
N PRO A 13 59.07 17.11 0.26
CA PRO A 13 58.39 15.89 -0.25
C PRO A 13 58.61 14.54 0.50
N MET A 14 57.62 13.63 0.33
CA MET A 14 57.72 12.16 0.05
C MET A 14 58.33 11.13 1.05
N ARG A 15 57.50 10.20 1.58
CA ARG A 15 57.29 8.77 1.14
C ARG A 15 56.49 7.94 2.18
N VAL A 16 55.26 7.49 1.88
CA VAL A 16 54.78 6.13 1.44
C VAL A 16 55.06 4.95 2.39
N THR A 17 54.01 4.31 2.97
CA THR A 17 53.46 2.96 2.62
C THR A 17 52.31 2.51 3.56
N ASP A 18 51.18 2.14 2.93
CA ASP A 18 50.32 0.94 3.15
C ASP A 18 49.73 0.59 4.53
N SER A 19 48.57 -0.06 4.70
CA SER A 19 47.38 -0.39 3.87
C SER A 19 46.44 -1.22 4.79
N ARG A 20 45.13 -1.15 4.51
CA ARG A 20 44.07 -2.19 4.72
C ARG A 20 43.41 -2.44 6.08
N MET A 21 42.14 -2.00 6.11
CA MET A 21 40.87 -2.77 6.14
C MET A 21 40.36 -3.55 7.38
N SER A 22 39.03 -3.36 7.54
CA SER A 22 37.94 -4.28 7.90
C SER A 22 37.63 -4.59 9.38
N LEU A 23 36.52 -4.00 9.83
CA LEU A 23 35.21 -4.61 10.20
C LEU A 23 35.13 -5.80 11.20
N ILE A 24 33.96 -5.80 11.85
CA ILE A 24 33.21 -6.86 12.58
C ILE A 24 33.62 -7.13 14.04
N ASN A 25 32.70 -6.91 15.01
CA ASN A 25 31.98 -8.02 15.68
C ASN A 25 31.00 -7.60 16.79
N ALA A 26 29.85 -8.26 16.71
CA ALA A 26 28.84 -8.43 17.74
C ALA A 26 29.25 -9.53 18.75
N THR A 27 28.53 -9.51 19.88
CA THR A 27 28.34 -10.45 21.00
C THR A 27 28.95 -11.85 20.94
N PRO A 28 29.27 -12.44 22.11
CA PRO A 28 28.56 -13.68 22.48
C PRO A 28 28.38 -13.91 24.00
N GLN A 29 27.33 -14.66 24.37
CA GLN A 29 27.40 -15.65 25.45
C GLN A 29 26.52 -16.87 25.14
N ASN A 30 26.92 -17.99 25.73
CA ASN A 30 26.93 -19.36 25.20
C ASN A 30 26.33 -20.35 26.22
N LYS A 31 26.13 -21.61 25.76
CA LYS A 31 26.00 -22.93 26.43
C LYS A 31 24.62 -23.60 26.26
N ASP A 32 24.49 -24.87 25.87
CA ASP A 32 25.40 -25.91 25.39
C ASP A 32 24.58 -27.02 24.68
N ASN A 33 25.24 -27.76 23.79
CA ASN A 33 24.77 -28.77 22.82
C ASN A 33 24.41 -30.16 23.43
N VAL A 34 23.71 -31.03 22.66
CA VAL A 34 24.28 -32.18 21.88
C VAL A 34 23.20 -33.14 21.31
N PHE A 35 23.50 -33.59 20.08
CA PHE A 35 22.98 -34.58 19.11
C PHE A 35 22.31 -35.91 19.55
N GLY A 36 21.46 -36.44 18.64
CA GLY A 36 21.30 -37.89 18.39
C GLY A 36 20.01 -38.30 17.64
N LYS A 37 20.12 -38.98 16.48
CA LYS A 37 19.02 -39.44 15.61
C LYS A 37 18.86 -40.98 15.63
N LEU A 38 17.60 -41.42 15.51
CA LEU A 38 17.04 -42.64 14.87
C LEU A 38 16.71 -43.94 15.67
N ASN A 39 15.43 -44.34 15.47
CA ASN A 39 14.80 -45.66 15.31
C ASN A 39 13.94 -46.33 16.42
N ILE A 40 12.73 -46.67 15.97
CA ILE A 40 11.52 -47.39 16.47
C ILE A 40 11.82 -48.89 16.80
N PRO A 41 11.02 -49.69 17.59
CA PRO A 41 9.55 -49.61 17.86
C PRO A 41 9.01 -49.77 19.31
N LYS A 42 7.72 -49.41 19.42
CA LYS A 42 6.65 -49.65 20.44
C LYS A 42 6.41 -51.15 20.78
N PRO A 43 5.56 -51.57 21.77
CA PRO A 43 4.35 -50.93 22.38
C PRO A 43 4.25 -51.09 23.93
N HIS A 44 3.27 -50.62 24.73
CA HIS A 44 1.81 -50.49 24.62
C HIS A 44 1.26 -49.38 25.55
N SER A 45 0.15 -48.76 25.15
CA SER A 45 -0.82 -48.08 26.02
C SER A 45 -2.23 -48.36 25.48
N THR A 46 -3.14 -48.65 26.40
CA THR A 46 -4.60 -48.87 26.24
C THR A 46 -5.31 -47.75 27.01
N THR A 47 -6.46 -47.17 26.63
CA THR A 47 -7.43 -47.39 25.54
C THR A 47 -8.37 -46.17 25.48
N SER A 48 -8.92 -45.94 24.29
CA SER A 48 -9.72 -44.79 23.83
C SER A 48 -11.22 -45.06 23.83
N GLU A 49 -11.99 -43.97 23.76
CA GLU A 49 -13.39 -43.90 23.34
C GLU A 49 -13.66 -44.32 21.87
N ARG A 50 -14.96 -44.52 21.59
CA ARG A 50 -15.77 -44.21 20.38
C ARG A 50 -16.05 -45.27 19.28
N ARG A 51 -17.36 -45.56 19.17
CA ARG A 51 -18.28 -45.46 18.00
C ARG A 51 -18.19 -46.45 16.80
N THR A 52 -19.41 -46.80 16.34
CA THR A 52 -19.94 -47.16 14.99
C THR A 52 -19.92 -48.61 14.44
N SER A 53 -21.13 -49.17 14.35
CA SER A 53 -21.84 -49.93 13.27
C SER A 53 -21.12 -50.91 12.32
N PHE A 54 -21.71 -52.10 12.08
CA PHE A 54 -22.12 -52.63 10.75
C PHE A 54 -22.97 -53.92 10.86
N PHE A 55 -23.78 -54.17 9.82
CA PHE A 55 -24.89 -55.14 9.61
C PHE A 55 -24.65 -56.64 9.91
N GLY A 56 -25.74 -57.39 10.20
CA GLY A 56 -25.78 -58.85 10.01
C GLY A 56 -26.96 -59.67 10.58
N LYS A 57 -28.13 -59.60 9.93
CA LYS A 57 -29.10 -60.70 9.60
C LYS A 57 -29.58 -61.70 10.69
N GLY A 58 -30.89 -61.75 10.93
CA GLY A 58 -31.60 -62.89 11.54
C GLY A 58 -33.11 -62.67 11.65
N ILE A 59 -33.88 -63.47 10.92
CA ILE A 59 -35.35 -63.46 10.77
C ILE A 59 -36.03 -64.09 12.01
N GLY A 60 -37.18 -63.55 12.45
CA GLY A 60 -38.10 -64.28 13.35
C GLY A 60 -39.19 -63.40 13.95
N ALA A 61 -40.45 -63.71 13.64
CA ALA A 61 -41.67 -62.97 13.96
C ALA A 61 -42.11 -63.03 15.44
N GLY A 62 -42.90 -62.04 15.89
CA GLY A 62 -43.89 -62.24 16.97
C GLY A 62 -44.01 -61.13 18.04
N GLY A 63 -45.00 -60.25 17.82
CA GLY A 63 -45.77 -59.38 18.74
C GLY A 63 -45.52 -59.22 20.25
N GLN A 64 -45.62 -57.94 20.66
CA GLN A 64 -46.22 -57.36 21.90
C GLN A 64 -45.53 -57.62 23.27
N ARG A 65 -45.52 -56.76 24.29
CA ARG A 65 -45.95 -55.37 24.61
C ARG A 65 -45.38 -55.01 26.01
N ASN A 66 -45.31 -53.70 26.30
CA ASN A 66 -45.38 -53.03 27.62
C ASN A 66 -44.21 -53.03 28.65
N SER A 67 -43.59 -51.84 28.73
CA SER A 67 -43.43 -50.97 29.92
C SER A 67 -43.01 -51.55 31.28
N MET A 68 -41.71 -51.55 31.49
CA MET A 68 -40.94 -50.95 32.60
C MET A 68 -41.72 -50.30 33.78
N PHE A 69 -42.02 -51.05 34.84
CA PHE A 69 -41.92 -50.62 36.26
C PHE A 69 -42.07 -51.83 37.22
N GLY A 70 -41.12 -52.04 38.14
CA GLY A 70 -41.39 -52.72 39.42
C GLY A 70 -41.03 -54.20 39.62
N ALA A 71 -39.91 -54.41 40.32
CA ALA A 71 -39.69 -55.38 41.40
C ALA A 71 -39.55 -56.90 41.15
N TYR A 72 -38.31 -57.36 41.38
CA TYR A 72 -37.92 -58.46 42.30
C TYR A 72 -39.04 -59.37 42.86
N GLY A 73 -38.85 -60.68 42.67
CA GLY A 73 -39.49 -61.72 43.48
C GLY A 73 -40.03 -62.86 42.63
N GLY A 74 -39.37 -64.03 42.72
CA GLY A 74 -39.92 -65.26 42.17
C GLY A 74 -41.32 -65.51 42.72
N SER A 75 -42.14 -66.22 41.94
CA SER A 75 -43.53 -66.57 42.26
C SER A 75 -43.62 -67.57 43.43
N GLU A 76 -43.17 -67.17 44.62
CA GLU A 76 -43.72 -67.69 45.84
C GLU A 76 -45.16 -67.18 45.91
N LYS A 77 -46.14 -68.11 45.89
CA LYS A 77 -47.55 -67.77 46.08
C LYS A 77 -47.67 -67.00 47.40
N MET A 78 -47.87 -65.68 47.33
CA MET A 78 -48.01 -64.83 48.51
C MET A 78 -49.09 -65.43 49.41
N LYS A 79 -48.70 -65.85 50.61
CA LYS A 79 -49.67 -66.39 51.59
C LYS A 79 -50.52 -65.24 52.08
N ASP A 80 -51.83 -65.49 52.20
CA ASP A 80 -52.75 -64.51 52.74
C ASP A 80 -52.32 -64.14 54.18
N PRO A 81 -51.95 -62.87 54.46
CA PRO A 81 -51.50 -62.45 55.77
C PRO A 81 -52.65 -62.36 56.78
N ARG A 82 -53.91 -62.41 56.31
CA ARG A 82 -55.08 -62.37 57.19
C ARG A 82 -55.24 -63.72 57.89
N PRO A 83 -55.48 -63.75 59.22
CA PRO A 83 -55.64 -65.00 59.96
C PRO A 83 -57.03 -65.61 59.72
N LEU A 84 -57.31 -66.05 58.49
CA LEU A 84 -58.61 -66.60 58.06
C LEU A 84 -58.94 -67.95 58.71
N HIS A 85 -57.98 -68.59 59.38
CA HIS A 85 -58.20 -69.80 60.18
C HIS A 85 -58.54 -69.50 61.65
N ASP A 86 -58.34 -68.27 62.13
CA ASP A 86 -58.72 -67.85 63.48
C ASP A 86 -60.21 -67.51 63.54
N LYS A 87 -60.93 -68.19 64.42
CA LYS A 87 -62.37 -67.98 64.62
C LYS A 87 -62.67 -66.56 65.08
N ALA A 88 -61.83 -65.95 65.92
CA ALA A 88 -62.07 -64.61 66.43
C ALA A 88 -62.01 -63.56 65.30
N PHE A 89 -61.00 -63.65 64.43
CA PHE A 89 -60.86 -62.80 63.26
C PHE A 89 -62.02 -62.97 62.27
N VAL A 90 -62.43 -64.22 61.99
CA VAL A 90 -63.59 -64.49 61.11
C VAL A 90 -64.87 -63.87 61.69
N GLN A 91 -65.11 -63.96 63.01
CA GLN A 91 -66.25 -63.28 63.63
C GLN A 91 -66.19 -61.76 63.51
N GLN A 92 -65.01 -61.17 63.62
CA GLN A 92 -64.81 -59.73 63.42
C GLN A 92 -65.13 -59.32 61.97
N CYS A 93 -64.66 -60.08 60.98
CA CYS A 93 -65.00 -59.84 59.58
C CYS A 93 -66.51 -59.98 59.33
N ILE A 94 -67.18 -60.98 59.92
CA ILE A 94 -68.64 -61.12 59.81
C ILE A 94 -69.35 -59.88 60.38
N LYS A 95 -68.89 -59.36 61.52
CA LYS A 95 -69.44 -58.14 62.13
C LYS A 95 -69.24 -56.93 61.21
N GLN A 96 -68.04 -56.74 60.66
CA GLN A 96 -67.74 -55.65 59.72
C GLN A 96 -68.59 -55.72 58.45
N LEU A 97 -68.75 -56.92 57.87
CA LEU A 97 -69.61 -57.13 56.71
C LEU A 97 -71.07 -56.78 57.05
N CYS A 98 -71.55 -57.23 58.21
CA CYS A 98 -72.91 -56.93 58.66
C CYS A 98 -73.13 -55.42 58.88
N GLU A 99 -72.19 -54.74 59.54
CA GLU A 99 -72.24 -53.29 59.78
C GLU A 99 -72.28 -52.52 58.46
N PHE A 100 -71.41 -52.86 57.50
CA PHE A 100 -71.37 -52.21 56.20
C PHE A 100 -72.68 -52.39 55.41
N LEU A 101 -73.22 -53.62 55.39
CA LEU A 101 -74.45 -53.92 54.65
C LEU A 101 -75.67 -53.22 55.25
N VAL A 102 -75.73 -53.07 56.59
CA VAL A 102 -76.80 -52.33 57.27
C VAL A 102 -76.65 -50.82 57.03
N GLU A 103 -75.45 -50.27 57.18
CA GLU A 103 -75.16 -48.84 57.00
C GLU A 103 -75.49 -48.37 55.58
N ARG A 104 -75.20 -49.19 54.57
CA ARG A 104 -75.43 -48.85 53.16
C ARG A 104 -76.81 -49.24 52.62
N GLY A 105 -77.68 -49.82 53.45
CA GLY A 105 -79.08 -50.12 53.10
C GLY A 105 -79.28 -51.36 52.21
N PHE A 106 -78.63 -52.48 52.53
CA PHE A 106 -78.82 -53.73 51.78
C PHE A 106 -80.30 -54.20 51.80
N PRO A 107 -80.89 -54.57 50.65
CA PRO A 107 -82.33 -54.86 50.54
C PRO A 107 -82.80 -56.18 51.18
N GLY A 108 -81.90 -57.01 51.73
CA GLY A 108 -82.22 -58.29 52.37
C GLY A 108 -82.07 -58.28 53.91
N SER A 109 -82.77 -59.18 54.61
CA SER A 109 -82.65 -59.34 56.06
C SER A 109 -81.34 -60.05 56.44
N ILE A 110 -80.35 -59.29 56.91
CA ILE A 110 -79.05 -59.84 57.33
C ILE A 110 -78.96 -59.89 58.85
N THR A 111 -78.56 -61.05 59.39
CA THR A 111 -78.16 -61.19 60.79
C THR A 111 -76.77 -61.82 60.85
N VAL A 112 -76.01 -61.52 61.92
CA VAL A 112 -74.68 -62.12 62.18
C VAL A 112 -74.72 -63.66 62.15
N LYS A 113 -75.86 -64.25 62.50
CA LYS A 113 -76.09 -65.70 62.46
C LYS A 113 -76.22 -66.25 61.03
N ALA A 114 -76.88 -65.52 60.13
CA ALA A 114 -77.02 -65.91 58.72
C ALA A 114 -75.67 -65.85 57.98
N LEU A 115 -74.81 -64.89 58.34
CA LEU A 115 -73.47 -64.74 57.75
C LEU A 115 -72.42 -65.72 58.31
N GLN A 116 -72.78 -66.64 59.21
CA GLN A 116 -71.86 -67.71 59.66
C GLN A 116 -71.64 -68.77 58.57
N SER A 117 -72.65 -69.02 57.76
CA SER A 117 -72.64 -70.02 56.69
C SER A 117 -73.67 -69.64 55.61
N PRO A 118 -73.42 -68.56 54.84
CA PRO A 118 -74.38 -68.12 53.84
C PRO A 118 -74.43 -69.07 52.64
N SER A 119 -75.59 -69.10 51.99
CA SER A 119 -75.76 -69.80 50.71
C SER A 119 -75.03 -69.08 49.59
N THR A 120 -74.73 -69.80 48.50
CA THR A 120 -74.13 -69.21 47.29
C THR A 120 -74.98 -68.06 46.73
N LYS A 121 -76.31 -68.17 46.80
CA LYS A 121 -77.22 -67.10 46.36
C LYS A 121 -77.11 -65.85 47.22
N GLU A 122 -76.96 -66.00 48.53
CA GLU A 122 -76.77 -64.87 49.44
C GLU A 122 -75.41 -64.22 49.25
N PHE A 123 -74.34 -65.01 49.09
CA PHE A 123 -73.01 -64.48 48.75
C PHE A 123 -73.04 -63.66 47.46
N LEU A 124 -73.67 -64.16 46.39
CA LEU A 124 -73.76 -63.44 45.12
C LEU A 124 -74.52 -62.12 45.27
N LYS A 125 -75.64 -62.10 46.00
CA LYS A 125 -76.37 -60.85 46.28
C LYS A 125 -75.54 -59.85 47.09
N ILE A 126 -74.79 -60.32 48.08
CA ILE A 126 -73.92 -59.49 48.90
C ILE A 126 -72.77 -58.93 48.04
N TYR A 127 -72.14 -59.78 47.23
CA TYR A 127 -71.09 -59.36 46.30
C TYR A 127 -71.63 -58.32 45.30
N GLU A 128 -72.77 -58.60 44.67
CA GLU A 128 -73.42 -57.68 43.72
C GLU A 128 -73.63 -56.31 44.37
N PHE A 129 -74.25 -56.29 45.54
CA PHE A 129 -74.51 -55.05 46.26
C PHE A 129 -73.23 -54.28 46.58
N ILE A 130 -72.20 -54.94 47.11
CA ILE A 130 -70.93 -54.24 47.41
C ILE A 130 -70.28 -53.74 46.11
N TYR A 131 -70.33 -54.52 45.03
CA TYR A 131 -69.72 -54.15 43.75
C TYR A 131 -70.43 -52.96 43.08
N THR A 132 -71.74 -52.78 43.27
CA THR A 132 -72.47 -51.62 42.71
C THR A 132 -71.95 -50.26 43.21
N PHE A 133 -71.25 -50.22 44.36
CA PHE A 133 -70.60 -48.99 44.83
C PHE A 133 -69.33 -48.63 44.04
N LEU A 134 -68.72 -49.60 43.36
CA LEU A 134 -67.62 -49.35 42.42
C LEU A 134 -68.16 -49.03 41.03
N GLU A 135 -69.15 -49.79 40.57
CA GLU A 135 -69.75 -49.66 39.24
C GLU A 135 -71.28 -49.58 39.36
N PRO A 136 -71.88 -48.36 39.29
CA PRO A 136 -73.32 -48.18 39.50
C PRO A 136 -74.22 -48.91 38.50
N SER A 137 -73.72 -49.22 37.30
CA SER A 137 -74.41 -49.97 36.25
C SER A 137 -74.22 -51.49 36.35
N PHE A 138 -73.55 -51.99 37.39
CA PHE A 138 -73.23 -53.40 37.49
C PHE A 138 -74.48 -54.27 37.69
N GLN A 139 -74.53 -55.38 36.94
CA GLN A 139 -75.51 -56.45 37.09
C GLN A 139 -74.78 -57.78 37.15
N MET A 140 -75.19 -58.66 38.06
CA MET A 140 -74.59 -59.98 38.20
C MET A 140 -74.70 -60.80 36.89
N PRO A 141 -73.61 -61.41 36.38
CA PRO A 141 -73.66 -62.24 35.18
C PRO A 141 -74.69 -63.37 35.29
N THR A 142 -75.46 -63.59 34.22
CA THR A 142 -76.51 -64.62 34.18
C THR A 142 -75.98 -66.04 33.96
N SER A 143 -74.70 -66.19 33.58
CA SER A 143 -74.04 -67.47 33.30
C SER A 143 -72.61 -67.46 33.84
N LYS A 144 -72.12 -68.63 34.27
CA LYS A 144 -70.73 -68.87 34.74
C LYS A 144 -70.25 -67.95 35.87
N VAL A 145 -71.12 -67.59 36.82
CA VAL A 145 -70.78 -66.75 37.98
C VAL A 145 -69.58 -67.28 38.78
N GLU A 146 -69.34 -68.59 38.77
CA GLU A 146 -68.22 -69.25 39.42
C GLU A 146 -66.85 -68.98 38.75
N GLU A 147 -66.84 -68.55 37.48
CA GLU A 147 -65.65 -68.12 36.74
C GLU A 147 -65.54 -66.58 36.74
N GLU A 148 -66.68 -65.90 36.60
CA GLU A 148 -66.75 -64.44 36.51
C GLU A 148 -66.35 -63.76 37.82
N ILE A 149 -66.84 -64.21 38.98
CA ILE A 149 -66.54 -63.54 40.26
C ILE A 149 -65.04 -63.57 40.60
N PRO A 150 -64.33 -64.71 40.53
CA PRO A 150 -62.88 -64.71 40.70
C PRO A 150 -62.14 -63.86 39.66
N ARG A 151 -62.64 -63.79 38.41
CA ARG A 151 -62.05 -62.93 37.37
C ARG A 151 -62.20 -61.46 37.74
N MET A 152 -63.40 -61.02 38.11
CA MET A 152 -63.68 -59.65 38.51
C MET A 152 -62.86 -59.22 39.73
N LEU A 153 -62.73 -60.07 40.74
CA LEU A 153 -61.86 -59.82 41.89
C LEU A 153 -60.39 -59.67 41.45
N LYS A 154 -59.92 -60.52 40.54
CA LYS A 154 -58.56 -60.44 39.99
C LYS A 154 -58.35 -59.16 39.18
N ASP A 155 -59.33 -58.74 38.38
CA ASP A 155 -59.28 -57.52 37.57
C ASP A 155 -59.26 -56.26 38.46
N LEU A 156 -59.94 -56.30 39.61
CA LEU A 156 -59.83 -55.27 40.65
C LEU A 156 -58.50 -55.31 41.42
N GLY A 157 -57.63 -56.29 41.15
CA GLY A 157 -56.32 -56.43 41.80
C GLY A 157 -56.33 -57.23 43.11
N TYR A 158 -57.36 -58.04 43.38
CA TYR A 158 -57.40 -58.90 44.57
C TYR A 158 -56.27 -59.95 44.52
N PRO A 159 -55.35 -59.97 45.50
CA PRO A 159 -54.13 -60.76 45.41
C PRO A 159 -54.31 -62.27 45.67
N PHE A 160 -55.47 -62.71 46.19
CA PHE A 160 -55.68 -64.11 46.61
C PHE A 160 -56.77 -64.79 45.79
N ALA A 161 -56.40 -65.72 44.90
CA ALA A 161 -57.37 -66.33 43.98
C ALA A 161 -58.41 -67.21 44.71
N LEU A 162 -59.69 -66.98 44.43
CA LEU A 162 -60.78 -67.90 44.75
C LEU A 162 -60.91 -68.93 43.63
N SER A 163 -60.85 -70.22 43.95
CA SER A 163 -60.98 -71.28 42.94
C SER A 163 -62.45 -71.47 42.51
N LYS A 164 -62.65 -72.01 41.30
CA LYS A 164 -63.98 -72.37 40.78
C LYS A 164 -64.73 -73.33 41.72
N SER A 165 -64.02 -74.27 42.37
CA SER A 165 -64.63 -75.20 43.33
C SER A 165 -65.08 -74.52 44.63
N SER A 166 -64.35 -73.48 45.08
CA SER A 166 -64.76 -72.67 46.23
C SER A 166 -66.07 -71.93 45.98
N MET A 167 -66.31 -71.47 44.75
CA MET A 167 -67.54 -70.76 44.38
C MET A 167 -68.80 -71.63 44.45
N TYR A 168 -68.72 -72.92 44.11
CA TYR A 168 -69.84 -73.85 44.25
C TYR A 168 -70.16 -74.20 45.72
N SER A 169 -69.22 -73.98 46.65
CA SER A 169 -69.32 -74.39 48.04
C SER A 169 -68.97 -73.26 49.02
N ILE A 170 -69.40 -72.03 48.70
CA ILE A 170 -68.97 -70.81 49.41
C ILE A 170 -69.27 -70.84 50.92
N GLY A 171 -70.37 -71.46 51.33
CA GLY A 171 -70.81 -71.56 52.73
C GLY A 171 -70.15 -72.69 53.53
N ALA A 172 -69.23 -73.46 52.93
CA ALA A 172 -68.53 -74.53 53.63
C ALA A 172 -67.56 -73.96 54.69
N PRO A 173 -67.39 -74.61 55.86
CA PRO A 173 -66.59 -74.06 56.97
C PRO A 173 -65.13 -73.72 56.63
N HIS A 174 -64.55 -74.37 55.62
CA HIS A 174 -63.17 -74.15 55.16
C HIS A 174 -63.06 -73.17 53.98
N THR A 175 -64.17 -72.84 53.32
CA THR A 175 -64.23 -71.99 52.13
C THR A 175 -64.76 -70.60 52.46
N TRP A 176 -65.75 -70.52 53.36
CA TRP A 176 -66.38 -69.27 53.76
C TRP A 176 -65.38 -68.21 54.27
N PRO A 177 -64.37 -68.54 55.11
CA PRO A 177 -63.40 -67.54 55.54
C PRO A 177 -62.63 -66.87 54.39
N GLN A 178 -62.32 -67.61 53.32
CA GLN A 178 -61.63 -67.06 52.13
C GLN A 178 -62.53 -66.14 51.32
N ALA A 179 -63.78 -66.54 51.12
CA ALA A 179 -64.78 -65.74 50.43
C ALA A 179 -65.15 -64.46 51.21
N LEU A 180 -65.30 -64.58 52.53
CA LEU A 180 -65.51 -63.46 53.44
C LEU A 180 -64.33 -62.49 53.40
N GLY A 181 -63.09 -63.01 53.41
CA GLY A 181 -61.90 -62.20 53.20
C GLY A 181 -61.97 -61.41 51.90
N ALA A 182 -62.42 -62.00 50.80
CA ALA A 182 -62.60 -61.29 49.54
C ALA A 182 -63.67 -60.19 49.63
N LEU A 183 -64.79 -60.42 50.33
CA LEU A 183 -65.83 -59.40 50.54
C LEU A 183 -65.36 -58.24 51.41
N ILE A 184 -64.61 -58.51 52.49
CA ILE A 184 -64.05 -57.45 53.33
C ILE A 184 -63.04 -56.62 52.55
N TRP A 185 -62.17 -57.27 51.79
CA TRP A 185 -61.26 -56.58 50.89
C TRP A 185 -62.02 -55.72 49.88
N LEU A 186 -63.12 -56.23 49.31
CA LEU A 186 -63.95 -55.47 48.38
C LEU A 186 -64.61 -54.25 49.05
N ILE A 187 -65.05 -54.37 50.31
CA ILE A 187 -65.55 -53.24 51.11
C ILE A 187 -64.46 -52.19 51.32
N ASP A 188 -63.24 -52.61 51.66
CA ASP A 188 -62.12 -51.69 51.84
C ASP A 188 -61.75 -50.98 50.52
N THR A 189 -61.81 -51.71 49.40
CA THR A 189 -61.67 -51.15 48.05
C THR A 189 -62.74 -50.08 47.78
N VAL A 190 -64.01 -50.35 48.10
CA VAL A 190 -65.10 -49.37 47.98
C VAL A 190 -64.83 -48.11 48.82
N LYS A 191 -64.37 -48.27 50.07
CA LYS A 191 -64.03 -47.14 50.95
C LYS A 191 -62.89 -46.30 50.38
N LEU A 192 -61.85 -46.93 49.84
CA LEU A 192 -60.72 -46.24 49.20
C LEU A 192 -61.15 -45.45 47.96
N PHE A 193 -61.90 -46.08 47.05
CA PHE A 193 -62.38 -45.39 45.84
C PHE A 193 -63.33 -44.23 46.15
N SER A 194 -64.17 -44.37 47.18
CA SER A 194 -65.05 -43.29 47.63
C SER A 194 -64.25 -42.10 48.17
N GLY A 195 -63.23 -42.36 49.01
CA GLY A 195 -62.35 -41.31 49.53
C GLY A 195 -61.53 -40.59 48.45
N MET A 196 -61.04 -41.32 47.44
CA MET A 196 -60.32 -40.71 46.31
C MET A 196 -61.22 -39.83 45.44
N ARG A 197 -62.50 -40.19 45.27
CA ARG A 197 -63.46 -39.40 44.48
C ARG A 197 -63.78 -38.06 45.15
N GLU A 198 -63.91 -38.03 46.48
CA GLU A 198 -64.21 -36.81 47.24
C GLU A 198 -63.04 -35.82 47.26
N GLN A 199 -61.79 -36.31 47.21
CA GLN A 199 -60.60 -35.45 47.33
C GLN A 199 -60.20 -34.72 46.05
N GLY A 200 -60.87 -34.94 44.90
CA GLY A 200 -60.65 -34.16 43.68
C GLY A 200 -59.20 -34.11 43.17
N LEU A 201 -58.36 -35.08 43.57
CA LEU A 201 -56.89 -35.04 43.43
C LEU A 201 -56.40 -35.10 41.97
N LEU A 202 -57.29 -35.30 41.01
CA LEU A 202 -56.97 -35.29 39.58
C LEU A 202 -56.61 -33.88 39.05
N PHE A 203 -56.95 -32.82 39.79
CA PHE A 203 -56.62 -31.43 39.47
C PHE A 203 -55.96 -30.71 40.66
N SER A 204 -55.08 -31.41 41.38
CA SER A 204 -54.39 -30.83 42.53
C SER A 204 -53.56 -29.61 42.13
N ASP A 205 -53.72 -28.52 42.89
CA ASP A 205 -52.94 -27.27 42.92
C ASP A 205 -51.44 -27.52 43.08
N PHE A 206 -50.77 -27.94 42.00
CA PHE A 206 -49.32 -27.77 41.87
C PHE A 206 -49.07 -26.46 41.13
N SER A 207 -49.44 -25.33 41.76
CA SER A 207 -48.94 -24.03 41.32
C SER A 207 -47.49 -23.91 41.77
N ASP A 208 -46.56 -24.33 40.91
CA ASP A 208 -45.19 -23.86 41.05
C ASP A 208 -45.23 -22.37 40.66
N GLU A 209 -44.85 -21.49 41.58
CA GLU A 209 -45.03 -20.02 41.52
C GLU A 209 -44.15 -19.35 40.43
N LEU A 210 -43.64 -20.15 39.48
CA LEU A 210 -42.64 -19.79 38.49
C LEU A 210 -42.85 -20.50 37.14
N CYS A 211 -44.10 -20.75 36.74
CA CYS A 211 -44.42 -21.15 35.37
C CYS A 211 -45.01 -19.98 34.60
N ASP A 212 -44.59 -19.80 33.35
CA ASP A 212 -45.13 -18.82 32.41
C ASP A 212 -46.67 -18.89 32.41
N LEU A 213 -47.31 -17.72 32.50
CA LEU A 213 -48.76 -17.59 32.71
C LEU A 213 -49.59 -18.25 31.58
N GLU A 214 -49.02 -18.45 30.39
CA GLU A 214 -49.62 -19.19 29.26
C GLU A 214 -49.55 -20.72 29.41
N GLU A 215 -48.71 -21.25 30.29
CA GLU A 215 -48.60 -22.68 30.66
C GLU A 215 -49.09 -22.95 32.09
N GLY A 216 -49.68 -21.95 32.75
CA GLY A 216 -50.19 -22.06 34.10
C GLY A 216 -51.34 -23.07 34.24
N ALA A 217 -51.38 -23.80 35.35
CA ALA A 217 -52.46 -24.73 35.67
C ALA A 217 -53.84 -24.04 35.68
N GLU A 218 -53.88 -22.76 36.08
CA GLU A 218 -55.10 -21.93 36.10
C GLU A 218 -55.60 -21.57 34.70
N TYR A 219 -54.69 -21.20 33.77
CA TYR A 219 -55.04 -20.95 32.37
C TYR A 219 -55.54 -22.23 31.70
N ASN A 220 -54.82 -23.34 31.88
CA ASN A 220 -55.22 -24.64 31.33
C ASN A 220 -56.57 -25.11 31.86
N LYS A 221 -56.85 -24.90 33.15
CA LYS A 221 -58.16 -25.18 33.75
C LYS A 221 -59.26 -24.33 33.10
N LEU A 222 -59.03 -23.01 33.00
CA LEU A 222 -59.99 -22.09 32.38
C LEU A 222 -60.27 -22.46 30.91
N PHE A 223 -59.23 -22.80 30.16
CA PHE A 223 -59.33 -23.24 28.78
C PHE A 223 -60.09 -24.58 28.65
N MET A 224 -59.79 -25.56 29.52
CA MET A 224 -60.49 -26.85 29.52
C MET A 224 -61.97 -26.71 29.91
N GLU A 225 -62.31 -25.84 30.86
CA GLU A 225 -63.69 -25.50 31.20
C GLU A 225 -64.43 -24.91 29.99
N TYR A 226 -63.83 -23.90 29.33
CA TYR A 226 -64.39 -23.31 28.12
C TYR A 226 -64.57 -24.34 26.99
N CYS A 227 -63.56 -25.16 26.72
CA CYS A 227 -63.64 -26.22 25.70
C CYS A 227 -64.72 -27.26 26.05
N SER A 228 -64.85 -27.63 27.32
CA SER A 228 -65.90 -28.55 27.77
C SER A 228 -67.30 -27.96 27.56
N ASP A 229 -67.50 -26.71 27.96
CA ASP A 229 -68.81 -26.05 27.88
C ASP A 229 -69.24 -25.81 26.42
N THR A 230 -68.33 -25.29 25.60
CA THR A 230 -68.55 -25.09 24.16
C THR A 230 -68.74 -26.42 23.43
N TYR A 231 -67.96 -27.45 23.75
CA TYR A 231 -68.14 -28.79 23.18
C TYR A 231 -69.48 -29.41 23.58
N ASN A 232 -69.91 -29.25 24.84
CA ASN A 232 -71.21 -29.74 25.29
C ASN A 232 -72.37 -29.07 24.55
N LYS A 233 -72.28 -27.76 24.29
CA LYS A 233 -73.28 -27.03 23.52
C LYS A 233 -73.22 -27.34 22.03
N PHE A 234 -72.02 -27.56 21.48
CA PHE A 234 -71.83 -28.07 20.13
C PHE A 234 -72.51 -29.45 19.96
N MET A 235 -72.32 -30.35 20.92
CA MET A 235 -72.99 -31.67 20.92
C MET A 235 -74.51 -31.58 21.07
N GLN A 236 -75.03 -30.43 21.53
CA GLN A 236 -76.47 -30.11 21.55
C GLN A 236 -76.96 -29.37 20.29
N GLY A 237 -76.07 -29.10 19.32
CA GLY A 237 -76.39 -28.51 18.02
C GLY A 237 -76.21 -26.99 17.93
N ALA A 238 -75.50 -26.36 18.86
CA ALA A 238 -75.14 -24.94 18.77
C ALA A 238 -73.90 -24.73 17.89
N ASP A 239 -73.92 -23.69 17.04
CA ASP A 239 -72.80 -23.30 16.17
C ASP A 239 -72.13 -21.97 16.60
N THR A 240 -72.68 -21.27 17.60
CA THR A 240 -72.15 -20.01 18.14
C THR A 240 -72.11 -20.05 19.66
N PHE A 241 -71.08 -19.44 20.24
CA PHE A 241 -70.75 -19.54 21.67
C PHE A 241 -70.47 -18.15 22.28
N GLU A 242 -71.18 -17.11 21.85
CA GLU A 242 -70.91 -15.72 22.23
C GLU A 242 -70.92 -15.49 23.75
N ASP A 243 -71.85 -16.14 24.48
CA ASP A 243 -71.94 -16.00 25.94
C ASP A 243 -70.71 -16.63 26.65
N GLU A 244 -70.23 -17.77 26.16
CA GLU A 244 -69.04 -18.47 26.69
C GLU A 244 -67.76 -17.77 26.28
N ASP A 245 -67.72 -17.19 25.09
CA ASP A 245 -66.61 -16.36 24.63
C ASP A 245 -66.47 -15.14 25.52
N GLU A 246 -67.58 -14.45 25.84
CA GLU A 246 -67.57 -13.30 26.74
C GLU A 246 -67.18 -13.69 28.16
N ASP A 247 -67.72 -14.79 28.71
CA ASP A 247 -67.37 -15.28 30.05
C ASP A 247 -65.91 -15.73 30.12
N TYR A 248 -65.41 -16.45 29.11
CA TYR A 248 -64.02 -16.86 28.99
C TYR A 248 -63.10 -15.63 28.93
N LEU A 249 -63.40 -14.65 28.09
CA LEU A 249 -62.65 -13.40 28.00
C LEU A 249 -62.65 -12.63 29.32
N ASN A 250 -63.78 -12.57 30.02
CA ASN A 250 -63.88 -11.90 31.33
C ASN A 250 -63.06 -12.60 32.41
N LYS A 251 -63.07 -13.94 32.45
CA LYS A 251 -62.23 -14.74 33.34
C LYS A 251 -60.74 -14.60 32.98
N LEU A 252 -60.42 -14.54 31.69
CA LEU A 252 -59.06 -14.35 31.18
C LEU A 252 -58.51 -12.97 31.56
N LYS A 253 -59.30 -11.90 31.40
CA LYS A 253 -58.95 -10.54 31.84
C LYS A 253 -58.64 -10.47 33.33
N LYS A 254 -59.41 -11.20 34.16
CA LYS A 254 -59.16 -11.29 35.60
C LYS A 254 -57.88 -12.05 35.90
N LEU A 255 -57.62 -13.18 35.22
CA LEU A 255 -56.40 -13.98 35.37
C LEU A 255 -55.14 -13.14 35.06
N TYR A 256 -55.17 -12.38 33.97
CA TYR A 256 -54.06 -11.51 33.55
C TYR A 256 -53.99 -10.17 34.30
N SER A 257 -54.91 -9.91 35.25
CA SER A 257 -54.98 -8.64 36.00
C SER A 257 -54.98 -7.40 35.09
N VAL A 258 -55.74 -7.46 33.99
CA VAL A 258 -55.76 -6.37 32.99
C VAL A 258 -56.51 -5.16 33.55
N ASP A 259 -55.78 -4.05 33.72
CA ASP A 259 -56.39 -2.74 33.97
C ASP A 259 -56.84 -2.12 32.65
N GLU A 260 -58.14 -2.19 32.37
CA GLU A 260 -58.74 -1.67 31.14
C GLU A 260 -58.54 -0.15 30.98
N ALA A 261 -58.56 0.61 32.08
CA ALA A 261 -58.37 2.05 32.04
C ALA A 261 -56.92 2.41 31.70
N LEU A 262 -55.96 1.65 32.24
CA LEU A 262 -54.55 1.80 31.88
C LEU A 262 -54.30 1.39 30.43
N LEU A 263 -54.87 0.27 29.97
CA LEU A 263 -54.74 -0.20 28.59
C LEU A 263 -55.27 0.83 27.60
N GLN A 264 -56.46 1.38 27.85
CA GLN A 264 -57.05 2.43 27.03
C GLN A 264 -56.20 3.70 27.03
N SER A 265 -55.69 4.12 28.20
CA SER A 265 -54.76 5.26 28.29
C SER A 265 -53.48 5.05 27.50
N GLN A 266 -52.92 3.83 27.51
CA GLN A 266 -51.73 3.49 26.72
C GLN A 266 -52.04 3.45 25.23
N GLN A 267 -53.20 2.95 24.83
CA GLN A 267 -53.62 2.92 23.43
C GLN A 267 -53.82 4.34 22.88
N GLU A 268 -54.41 5.25 23.66
CA GLU A 268 -54.53 6.67 23.32
C GLU A 268 -53.17 7.35 23.21
N LYS A 269 -52.27 7.13 24.18
CA LYS A 269 -50.89 7.65 24.12
C LYS A 269 -50.14 7.11 22.91
N HIS A 270 -50.28 5.82 22.61
CA HIS A 270 -49.66 5.20 21.45
C HIS A 270 -50.21 5.79 20.14
N ALA A 271 -51.52 6.01 20.04
CA ALA A 271 -52.13 6.67 18.89
C ALA A 271 -51.59 8.10 18.70
N MET A 272 -51.50 8.89 19.78
CA MET A 272 -50.91 10.24 19.73
C MET A 272 -49.43 10.20 19.34
N LEU A 273 -48.67 9.24 19.84
CA LEU A 273 -47.26 9.07 19.50
C LEU A 273 -47.08 8.68 18.03
N MET A 274 -47.90 7.76 17.53
CA MET A 274 -47.89 7.32 16.14
C MET A 274 -48.25 8.47 15.20
N GLU A 275 -49.27 9.27 15.52
CA GLU A 275 -49.60 10.48 14.75
C GLU A 275 -48.44 11.49 14.79
N HIS A 276 -47.77 11.63 15.93
CA HIS A 276 -46.60 12.49 16.06
C HIS A 276 -45.41 11.98 15.23
N VAL A 277 -45.16 10.67 15.21
CA VAL A 277 -44.14 10.04 14.37
C VAL A 277 -44.47 10.22 12.90
N GLU A 278 -45.71 9.94 12.48
CA GLU A 278 -46.13 10.08 11.08
C GLU A 278 -46.05 11.55 10.61
N ARG A 279 -46.40 12.51 11.47
CA ARG A 279 -46.15 13.94 11.22
C ARG A 279 -44.66 14.23 11.08
N LEU A 280 -43.81 13.73 11.97
CA LEU A 280 -42.35 13.92 11.88
C LEU A 280 -41.76 13.24 10.62
N GLU A 281 -42.27 12.09 10.20
CA GLU A 281 -41.86 11.41 8.97
C GLU A 281 -42.29 12.20 7.73
N ARG A 282 -43.50 12.76 7.72
CA ARG A 282 -43.99 13.63 6.64
C ARG A 282 -43.24 14.97 6.59
N GLU A 283 -42.88 15.53 7.76
CA GLU A 283 -41.98 16.68 7.90
C GLU A 283 -40.52 16.35 7.57
N SER A 284 -40.10 15.08 7.69
CA SER A 284 -38.78 14.59 7.29
C SER A 284 -38.70 14.31 5.79
N GLN A 285 -39.80 13.90 5.16
CA GLN A 285 -39.93 13.67 3.71
C GLN A 285 -40.09 14.99 2.94
N THR A 286 -40.60 16.05 3.59
CA THR A 286 -40.37 17.42 3.13
C THR A 286 -39.01 17.87 3.61
N ASP A 287 -37.98 17.62 2.80
CA ASP A 287 -36.57 17.77 3.17
C ASP A 287 -36.17 19.24 3.53
N ARG A 288 -36.56 19.71 4.72
CA ARG A 288 -36.15 20.99 5.31
C ARG A 288 -34.62 21.01 5.48
N LEU A 289 -33.99 19.85 5.57
CA LEU A 289 -32.56 19.66 5.69
C LEU A 289 -31.84 19.64 4.33
N ALA A 290 -32.46 19.27 3.19
CA ALA A 290 -31.85 19.39 1.86
C ALA A 290 -31.58 20.85 1.55
N GLY A 291 -32.56 21.72 1.79
CA GLY A 291 -32.39 23.17 1.63
C GLY A 291 -31.20 23.67 2.46
N LYS A 292 -31.09 23.22 3.71
CA LYS A 292 -29.98 23.60 4.59
C LYS A 292 -28.64 22.93 4.27
N ARG A 293 -28.64 21.70 3.76
CA ARG A 293 -27.44 20.95 3.32
C ARG A 293 -26.89 21.51 2.02
N THR A 294 -27.76 21.84 1.07
CA THR A 294 -27.40 22.53 -0.18
C THR A 294 -26.93 23.96 0.10
N GLU A 295 -27.59 24.69 1.01
CA GLU A 295 -27.14 26.00 1.47
C GLU A 295 -25.78 25.92 2.18
N LYS A 296 -25.55 24.91 3.04
CA LYS A 296 -24.24 24.65 3.67
C LYS A 296 -23.16 24.35 2.63
N LEU A 297 -23.44 23.50 1.65
CA LEU A 297 -22.50 23.19 0.56
C LEU A 297 -22.17 24.43 -0.27
N ARG A 298 -23.18 25.25 -0.60
CA ARG A 298 -22.99 26.53 -1.29
C ARG A 298 -22.11 27.47 -0.47
N LEU A 299 -22.41 27.65 0.81
CA LEU A 299 -21.62 28.49 1.71
C LEU A 299 -20.20 27.97 1.90
N GLN A 300 -19.99 26.65 1.96
CA GLN A 300 -18.64 26.07 1.97
C GLN A 300 -17.86 26.36 0.69
N ALA A 301 -18.51 26.23 -0.47
CA ALA A 301 -17.88 26.57 -1.75
C ALA A 301 -17.53 28.06 -1.82
N ASP A 302 -18.42 28.93 -1.36
CA ASP A 302 -18.18 30.37 -1.34
C ASP A 302 -17.10 30.76 -0.32
N LEU A 303 -17.05 30.10 0.85
CA LEU A 303 -15.99 30.27 1.83
C LEU A 303 -14.64 29.86 1.24
N GLN A 304 -14.58 28.75 0.51
CA GLN A 304 -13.36 28.31 -0.18
C GLN A 304 -12.92 29.30 -1.27
N LYS A 305 -13.86 29.85 -2.05
CA LYS A 305 -13.56 30.92 -3.03
C LYS A 305 -13.02 32.16 -2.35
N LEU A 306 -13.62 32.60 -1.24
CA LEU A 306 -13.17 33.76 -0.47
C LEU A 306 -11.80 33.53 0.16
N GLN A 307 -11.53 32.32 0.66
CA GLN A 307 -10.20 31.95 1.16
C GLN A 307 -9.16 32.00 0.04
N ASN A 308 -9.45 31.44 -1.13
CA ASN A 308 -8.54 31.50 -2.28
C ASN A 308 -8.31 32.95 -2.75
N TYR A 309 -9.36 33.76 -2.75
CA TYR A 309 -9.26 35.19 -3.06
C TYR A 309 -8.42 35.94 -2.02
N ARG A 310 -8.59 35.63 -0.73
CA ARG A 310 -7.76 36.19 0.33
C ARG A 310 -6.29 35.79 0.17
N CYS A 311 -6.00 34.52 -0.12
CA CYS A 311 -4.63 34.05 -0.36
C CYS A 311 -3.99 34.75 -1.56
N THR A 312 -4.74 35.00 -2.64
CA THR A 312 -4.23 35.74 -3.80
C THR A 312 -3.99 37.22 -3.48
N LEU A 313 -4.88 37.85 -2.70
CA LEU A 313 -4.66 39.22 -2.21
C LEU A 313 -3.47 39.32 -1.25
N GLU A 314 -3.30 38.35 -0.34
CA GLU A 314 -2.16 38.27 0.58
C GLU A 314 -0.86 38.10 -0.21
N ALA A 315 -0.82 37.19 -1.20
CA ALA A 315 0.32 37.02 -2.08
C ALA A 315 0.64 38.32 -2.85
N HIS A 316 -0.37 38.98 -3.41
CA HIS A 316 -0.19 40.26 -4.10
C HIS A 316 0.33 41.35 -3.15
N LYS A 317 -0.21 41.45 -1.93
CA LYS A 317 0.26 42.37 -0.89
C LYS A 317 1.73 42.11 -0.55
N THR A 318 2.11 40.85 -0.28
CA THR A 318 3.51 40.51 0.00
C THR A 318 4.43 40.81 -1.18
N GLY A 319 3.95 40.61 -2.41
CA GLY A 319 4.68 40.98 -3.62
C GLY A 319 4.90 42.49 -3.75
N LEU A 320 3.91 43.31 -3.38
CA LEU A 320 4.05 44.77 -3.33
C LEU A 320 4.98 45.22 -2.19
N GLU A 321 4.89 44.59 -1.01
CA GLU A 321 5.77 44.88 0.13
C GLU A 321 7.24 44.59 -0.22
N ASN A 322 7.51 43.45 -0.87
CA ASN A 322 8.86 43.10 -1.34
C ASN A 322 9.37 44.08 -2.40
N LYS A 323 8.52 44.52 -3.33
CA LYS A 323 8.89 45.55 -4.32
C LYS A 323 9.16 46.89 -3.66
N ALA A 324 8.36 47.29 -2.68
CA ALA A 324 8.57 48.54 -1.94
C ALA A 324 9.88 48.49 -1.13
N ALA A 325 10.18 47.35 -0.50
CA ALA A 325 11.45 47.14 0.20
C ALA A 325 12.65 47.23 -0.76
N GLY A 326 12.59 46.54 -1.91
CA GLY A 326 13.64 46.63 -2.94
C GLY A 326 13.85 48.05 -3.47
N LEU A 327 12.75 48.78 -3.75
CA LEU A 327 12.84 50.19 -4.17
C LEU A 327 13.41 51.10 -3.07
N ALA A 328 13.14 50.81 -1.80
CA ALA A 328 13.71 51.56 -0.68
C ALA A 328 15.22 51.33 -0.54
N GLU A 329 15.69 50.08 -0.72
CA GLU A 329 17.12 49.75 -0.75
C GLU A 329 17.83 50.41 -1.93
N GLU A 330 17.22 50.39 -3.12
CA GLU A 330 17.74 51.08 -4.31
C GLU A 330 17.82 52.60 -4.11
N LEU A 331 16.80 53.19 -3.48
CA LEU A 331 16.79 54.61 -3.13
C LEU A 331 17.91 54.96 -2.15
N GLU A 332 18.08 54.17 -1.09
CA GLU A 332 19.16 54.38 -0.10
C GLU A 332 20.54 54.25 -0.77
N ALA A 333 20.73 53.25 -1.64
CA ALA A 333 21.97 53.11 -2.39
C ALA A 333 22.24 54.32 -3.32
N ALA A 334 21.21 54.82 -4.00
CA ALA A 334 21.31 56.01 -4.84
C ALA A 334 21.60 57.28 -4.03
N GLU A 335 21.01 57.41 -2.83
CA GLU A 335 21.28 58.51 -1.91
C GLU A 335 22.74 58.50 -1.42
N ILE A 336 23.27 57.33 -1.06
CA ILE A 336 24.68 57.16 -0.68
C ILE A 336 25.61 57.54 -1.84
N GLN A 337 25.30 57.09 -3.07
CA GLN A 337 26.08 57.47 -4.26
C GLN A 337 26.01 58.98 -4.53
N LEU A 338 24.83 59.59 -4.40
CA LEU A 338 24.64 61.01 -4.58
C LEU A 338 25.45 61.81 -3.55
N ASP A 339 25.45 61.38 -2.28
CA ASP A 339 26.25 62.02 -1.24
C ASP A 339 27.74 61.88 -1.52
N GLY A 340 28.21 60.69 -1.90
CA GLY A 340 29.60 60.46 -2.31
C GLY A 340 30.02 61.37 -3.48
N LEU A 341 29.16 61.52 -4.49
CA LEU A 341 29.40 62.43 -5.62
C LEU A 341 29.38 63.90 -5.20
N LYS A 342 28.51 64.30 -4.27
CA LYS A 342 28.51 65.67 -3.71
C LYS A 342 29.79 65.97 -2.94
N GLN A 343 30.28 65.01 -2.16
CA GLN A 343 31.54 65.12 -1.43
C GLN A 343 32.73 65.22 -2.41
N GLU A 344 32.78 64.38 -3.44
CA GLU A 344 33.86 64.45 -4.45
C GLU A 344 33.76 65.76 -5.26
N ARG A 345 32.56 66.23 -5.60
CA ARG A 345 32.37 67.54 -6.24
C ARG A 345 32.91 68.67 -5.36
N THR A 346 32.58 68.68 -4.07
CA THR A 346 33.06 69.72 -3.14
C THR A 346 34.58 69.65 -2.97
N ARG A 347 35.14 68.44 -2.89
CA ARG A 347 36.59 68.24 -2.88
C ARG A 347 37.25 68.76 -4.17
N LEU A 348 36.74 68.39 -5.35
CA LEU A 348 37.27 68.83 -6.64
C LEU A 348 37.14 70.35 -6.80
N GLN A 349 36.03 70.93 -6.35
CA GLN A 349 35.85 72.38 -6.34
C GLN A 349 36.85 73.08 -5.42
N HIS A 350 37.07 72.56 -4.21
CA HIS A 350 38.10 73.07 -3.31
C HIS A 350 39.51 72.93 -3.90
N ILE A 351 39.80 71.84 -4.64
CA ILE A 351 41.06 71.68 -5.36
C ILE A 351 41.18 72.74 -6.47
N LEU A 352 40.12 72.97 -7.24
CA LEU A 352 40.08 73.94 -8.33
C LEU A 352 40.27 75.38 -7.82
N GLU A 353 39.57 75.75 -6.73
CA GLU A 353 39.67 77.08 -6.11
C GLU A 353 41.07 77.35 -5.53
N ASN A 354 41.77 76.31 -5.09
CA ASN A 354 43.14 76.41 -4.55
C ASN A 354 44.23 76.15 -5.60
N GLN A 355 43.88 75.90 -6.86
CA GLN A 355 44.88 75.76 -7.93
C GLN A 355 45.48 77.13 -8.27
N LYS A 356 46.81 77.21 -8.21
CA LYS A 356 47.58 78.44 -8.42
C LYS A 356 47.73 78.86 -9.88
N PHE A 357 47.38 77.98 -10.83
CA PHE A 357 47.55 78.18 -12.26
C PHE A 357 46.25 77.88 -12.95
N THR A 358 45.80 78.80 -13.81
CA THR A 358 44.63 78.55 -14.65
C THR A 358 44.99 77.59 -15.80
N PRO A 359 44.01 76.91 -16.42
CA PRO A 359 44.26 76.12 -17.62
C PRO A 359 45.00 76.90 -18.72
N ALA A 360 44.71 78.20 -18.86
CA ALA A 360 45.43 79.09 -19.76
C ALA A 360 46.91 79.30 -19.37
N ASP A 361 47.22 79.36 -18.08
CA ASP A 361 48.62 79.42 -17.59
C ASP A 361 49.35 78.09 -17.86
N ILE A 362 48.70 76.94 -17.70
CA ILE A 362 49.27 75.63 -18.00
C ILE A 362 49.56 75.48 -19.50
N GLU A 363 48.65 75.96 -20.36
CA GLU A 363 48.88 76.00 -21.80
C GLU A 363 50.02 76.93 -22.20
N ARG A 364 50.18 78.08 -21.51
CA ARG A 364 51.31 78.99 -21.74
C ARG A 364 52.63 78.34 -21.32
N ILE A 365 52.67 77.73 -20.13
CA ILE A 365 53.84 77.01 -19.62
C ILE A 365 54.21 75.84 -20.53
N ASN A 366 53.22 75.09 -21.04
CA ASN A 366 53.49 73.97 -21.96
C ASN A 366 54.01 74.45 -23.32
N ARG A 367 53.53 75.59 -23.83
CA ARG A 367 54.08 76.22 -25.04
C ARG A 367 55.52 76.66 -24.83
N GLU A 368 55.80 77.42 -23.77
CA GLU A 368 57.15 77.87 -23.40
C GLU A 368 58.09 76.67 -23.19
N ARG A 369 57.63 75.61 -22.53
CA ARG A 369 58.39 74.36 -22.36
C ARG A 369 58.72 73.71 -23.70
N ASN A 370 57.75 73.61 -24.60
CA ASN A 370 57.97 72.99 -25.91
C ASN A 370 58.94 73.82 -26.77
N GLU A 371 58.86 75.15 -26.73
CA GLU A 371 59.79 76.07 -27.39
C GLU A 371 61.22 75.95 -26.83
N LEU A 372 61.36 75.92 -25.50
CA LEU A 372 62.65 75.69 -24.85
C LEU A 372 63.22 74.31 -25.19
N GLN A 373 62.38 73.27 -25.27
CA GLN A 373 62.81 71.92 -25.61
C GLN A 373 63.28 71.81 -27.07
N GLN A 374 62.61 72.48 -28.00
CA GLN A 374 63.07 72.62 -29.39
C GLN A 374 64.40 73.39 -29.47
N THR A 375 64.53 74.46 -28.68
CA THR A 375 65.78 75.24 -28.61
C THR A 375 66.93 74.39 -28.08
N ILE A 376 66.72 73.62 -27.01
CA ILE A 376 67.73 72.70 -26.47
C ILE A 376 68.11 71.63 -27.50
N GLN A 377 67.15 71.06 -28.22
CA GLN A 377 67.45 70.09 -29.28
C GLN A 377 68.31 70.70 -30.38
N SER A 378 67.98 71.92 -30.84
CA SER A 378 68.77 72.61 -31.87
C SER A 378 70.19 72.96 -31.40
N LEU A 379 70.35 73.39 -30.15
CA LEU A 379 71.65 73.70 -29.56
C LEU A 379 72.50 72.45 -29.35
N ASN A 380 71.89 71.35 -28.90
CA ASN A 380 72.60 70.07 -28.76
C ASN A 380 73.05 69.53 -30.12
N GLN A 381 72.22 69.65 -31.16
CA GLN A 381 72.63 69.25 -32.50
C GLN A 381 73.79 70.11 -33.03
N SER A 382 73.74 71.43 -32.83
CA SER A 382 74.85 72.32 -33.18
C SER A 382 76.12 72.03 -32.37
N LEU A 383 75.98 71.65 -31.09
CA LEU A 383 77.10 71.24 -30.26
C LEU A 383 77.73 69.94 -30.77
N GLU A 384 76.91 68.93 -31.08
CA GLU A 384 77.36 67.64 -31.59
C GLU A 384 78.05 67.79 -32.97
N GLU A 385 77.53 68.65 -33.84
CA GLU A 385 78.18 69.01 -35.11
C GLU A 385 79.55 69.69 -34.88
N ALA A 386 79.64 70.62 -33.93
CA ALA A 386 80.91 71.28 -33.59
C ALA A 386 81.92 70.31 -32.96
N GLU A 387 81.48 69.44 -32.06
CA GLU A 387 82.31 68.39 -31.45
C GLU A 387 82.82 67.39 -32.50
N GLN A 388 81.98 67.00 -33.46
CA GLN A 388 82.41 66.16 -34.58
C GLN A 388 83.44 66.87 -35.47
N LEU A 389 83.29 68.16 -35.73
CA LEU A 389 84.27 68.94 -36.48
C LEU A 389 85.61 69.03 -35.74
N VAL A 390 85.58 69.33 -34.44
CA VAL A 390 86.79 69.36 -33.61
C VAL A 390 87.46 67.99 -33.58
N TRP A 391 86.70 66.91 -33.37
CA TRP A 391 87.23 65.55 -33.37
C TRP A 391 87.86 65.19 -34.71
N ASN A 392 87.21 65.52 -35.84
CA ASN A 392 87.74 65.27 -37.17
C ASN A 392 89.05 66.03 -37.41
N GLU A 393 89.14 67.29 -36.97
CA GLU A 393 90.38 68.08 -37.04
C GLU A 393 91.48 67.55 -36.12
N GLU A 394 91.16 67.13 -34.89
CA GLU A 394 92.12 66.50 -33.98
C GLU A 394 92.66 65.16 -34.53
N VAL A 395 91.79 64.37 -35.15
CA VAL A 395 92.17 63.12 -35.84
C VAL A 395 93.06 63.44 -37.05
N ASN A 396 92.73 64.48 -37.82
CA ASN A 396 93.55 64.90 -38.95
C ASN A 396 94.93 65.44 -38.50
N LEU A 397 94.96 66.23 -37.43
CA LEU A 397 96.21 66.72 -36.83
C LEU A 397 97.06 65.57 -36.29
N SER A 398 96.45 64.60 -35.61
CA SER A 398 97.16 63.41 -35.12
C SER A 398 97.71 62.56 -36.26
N LYS A 399 96.92 62.30 -37.30
CA LYS A 399 97.37 61.56 -38.50
C LYS A 399 98.50 62.28 -39.25
N THR A 400 98.44 63.60 -39.36
CA THR A 400 99.48 64.38 -40.03
C THR A 400 100.76 64.45 -39.21
N LYS A 401 100.65 64.60 -37.89
CA LYS A 401 101.78 64.51 -36.95
C LYS A 401 102.45 63.14 -37.00
N GLU A 402 101.68 62.05 -36.91
CA GLU A 402 102.20 60.68 -37.00
C GLU A 402 102.92 60.43 -38.34
N LYS A 403 102.33 60.87 -39.45
CA LYS A 403 102.98 60.79 -40.77
C LYS A 403 104.30 61.57 -40.81
N ALA A 404 104.36 62.75 -40.21
CA ALA A 404 105.58 63.54 -40.16
C ALA A 404 106.66 62.88 -39.27
N GLU A 405 106.27 62.40 -38.08
CA GLU A 405 107.17 61.68 -37.16
C GLU A 405 107.70 60.39 -37.77
N LEU A 406 106.86 59.61 -38.44
CA LEU A 406 107.28 58.42 -39.20
C LEU A 406 108.29 58.79 -40.28
N LYS A 407 108.09 59.87 -41.04
CA LYS A 407 109.03 60.30 -42.08
C LYS A 407 110.37 60.77 -41.49
N VAL A 408 110.36 61.47 -40.35
CA VAL A 408 111.58 61.87 -39.64
C VAL A 408 112.31 60.63 -39.07
N ALA A 409 111.58 59.68 -38.49
CA ALA A 409 112.14 58.43 -37.98
C ALA A 409 112.72 57.55 -39.09
N GLU A 410 112.02 57.43 -40.22
CA GLU A 410 112.51 56.74 -41.42
C GLU A 410 113.79 57.39 -41.95
N TYR A 411 113.81 58.72 -42.08
CA TYR A 411 114.98 59.46 -42.54
C TYR A 411 116.18 59.28 -41.59
N ASN A 412 116.00 59.46 -40.28
CA ASN A 412 117.08 59.28 -39.31
C ASN A 412 117.55 57.82 -39.22
N LYS A 413 116.65 56.84 -39.37
CA LYS A 413 117.00 55.41 -39.44
C LYS A 413 117.80 55.11 -40.72
N LEU A 414 117.40 55.68 -41.85
CA LEU A 414 118.09 55.52 -43.13
C LEU A 414 119.48 56.18 -43.08
N GLY A 415 119.59 57.38 -42.53
CA GLY A 415 120.87 58.08 -42.31
C GLY A 415 121.81 57.31 -41.39
N ARG A 416 121.32 56.69 -40.30
CA ARG A 416 122.12 55.80 -39.45
C ARG A 416 122.58 54.54 -40.20
N LYS A 417 121.69 53.93 -40.99
CA LYS A 417 121.98 52.71 -41.77
C LYS A 417 123.00 52.95 -42.88
N LEU A 418 122.95 54.12 -43.53
CA LEU A 418 123.90 54.55 -44.56
C LEU A 418 125.22 55.08 -43.98
N LYS A 419 125.42 55.01 -42.65
CA LYS A 419 126.59 55.53 -41.92
C LYS A 419 126.83 57.02 -42.16
N LEU A 420 125.76 57.81 -42.24
CA LEU A 420 125.76 59.27 -42.36
C LEU A 420 125.47 59.98 -41.03
N ILE A 421 124.92 59.26 -40.05
CA ILE A 421 124.58 59.78 -38.71
C ILE A 421 125.13 58.77 -37.68
N PRO A 422 125.85 59.19 -36.62
CA PRO A 422 126.18 60.56 -36.20
C PRO A 422 127.22 61.25 -37.10
N GLN A 423 127.49 62.55 -36.90
CA GLN A 423 128.44 63.36 -37.70
C GLN A 423 129.84 62.72 -37.89
N SER A 424 130.23 61.81 -36.99
CA SER A 424 131.48 61.03 -37.03
C SER A 424 131.38 59.71 -37.80
N ALA A 425 130.26 59.43 -38.48
CA ALA A 425 130.02 58.17 -39.18
C ALA A 425 130.77 58.13 -40.52
N GLU A 426 131.15 56.92 -40.94
CA GLU A 426 132.12 56.63 -42.00
C GLU A 426 131.84 57.30 -43.34
N ASN A 427 130.56 57.52 -43.69
CA ASN A 427 130.15 58.14 -44.94
C ASN A 427 129.67 59.60 -44.75
N ALA A 428 129.64 60.11 -43.51
CA ALA A 428 129.07 61.43 -43.16
C ALA A 428 129.93 62.62 -43.62
N CYS A 429 131.19 62.39 -43.99
CA CYS A 429 132.13 63.42 -44.47
C CYS A 429 132.17 64.71 -43.60
N GLY A 430 131.93 64.59 -42.29
CA GLY A 430 131.95 65.70 -41.33
C GLY A 430 130.66 66.53 -41.25
N HIS A 431 129.59 66.15 -41.95
CA HIS A 431 128.29 66.85 -41.93
C HIS A 431 127.30 66.21 -40.96
N ASP A 432 126.52 67.02 -40.24
CA ASP A 432 125.44 66.53 -39.36
C ASP A 432 124.14 66.38 -40.17
N PHE A 433 123.71 65.14 -40.34
CA PHE A 433 122.52 64.80 -41.10
C PHE A 433 121.32 64.44 -40.21
N GLU A 434 121.38 64.59 -38.87
CA GLU A 434 120.28 64.24 -37.95
C GLU A 434 119.18 65.32 -37.89
N ILE A 435 117.93 64.93 -38.14
CA ILE A 435 116.76 65.82 -37.99
C ILE A 435 116.13 65.58 -36.61
N ARG A 436 116.03 66.62 -35.78
CA ARG A 436 115.37 66.56 -34.46
C ARG A 436 114.01 67.23 -34.51
N THR A 437 112.99 66.60 -33.94
CA THR A 437 111.61 67.08 -33.89
C THR A 437 111.43 68.15 -32.80
N ASP A 438 112.00 69.34 -33.00
CA ASP A 438 111.62 70.53 -32.25
C ASP A 438 110.83 71.48 -33.17
N TYR A 439 109.52 71.60 -32.92
CA TYR A 439 108.56 72.36 -33.72
C TYR A 439 108.68 73.88 -33.49
N SER A 440 109.86 74.46 -33.74
CA SER A 440 110.03 75.91 -33.86
C SER A 440 110.22 76.29 -35.34
N ALA A 441 109.51 77.33 -35.81
CA ALA A 441 109.55 77.77 -37.21
C ALA A 441 110.95 78.21 -37.68
N THR A 442 111.88 78.43 -36.75
CA THR A 442 113.26 78.88 -37.03
C THR A 442 114.21 77.74 -37.45
N THR A 443 113.81 76.47 -37.29
CA THR A 443 114.67 75.28 -37.55
C THR A 443 114.63 74.78 -39.01
N ILE A 444 113.54 75.03 -39.74
CA ILE A 444 113.31 74.45 -41.09
C ILE A 444 114.26 75.03 -42.15
N THR A 445 114.60 76.32 -42.06
CA THR A 445 115.51 76.99 -43.00
C THR A 445 116.96 76.53 -42.85
N GLN A 446 117.36 76.03 -41.67
CA GLN A 446 118.72 75.53 -41.39
C GLN A 446 118.96 74.11 -41.93
N TYR A 447 117.95 73.23 -41.89
CA TYR A 447 118.09 71.86 -42.41
C TYR A 447 118.22 71.80 -43.94
N LYS A 448 117.59 72.73 -44.67
CA LYS A 448 117.63 72.74 -46.14
C LYS A 448 119.04 72.99 -46.71
N THR A 449 119.84 73.85 -46.07
CA THR A 449 121.21 74.17 -46.51
C THR A 449 122.26 73.18 -46.00
N GLN A 450 122.07 72.59 -44.81
CA GLN A 450 123.04 71.66 -44.21
C GLN A 450 122.92 70.22 -44.72
N ILE A 451 121.71 69.76 -45.05
CA ILE A 451 121.45 68.34 -45.37
C ILE A 451 121.29 68.09 -46.88
N GLN A 452 120.57 68.97 -47.59
CA GLN A 452 120.10 68.67 -48.96
C GLN A 452 121.20 68.73 -50.04
N ASN A 453 122.18 69.62 -49.90
CA ASN A 453 123.23 69.80 -50.92
C ASN A 453 124.28 68.65 -50.94
N PRO A 454 124.76 68.14 -49.79
CA PRO A 454 125.70 67.00 -49.77
C PRO A 454 125.09 65.66 -50.22
N LEU A 455 123.83 65.38 -49.86
CA LEU A 455 123.13 64.13 -50.22
C LEU A 455 122.90 64.00 -51.74
N LYS A 456 122.75 65.12 -52.45
CA LYS A 456 122.44 65.14 -53.89
C LYS A 456 123.59 64.62 -54.77
N ASN A 457 124.84 64.75 -54.30
CA ASN A 457 126.00 64.21 -54.99
C ASN A 457 126.17 62.70 -54.74
N MET A 458 125.72 62.20 -53.58
CA MET A 458 125.81 60.79 -53.18
C MET A 458 124.70 59.91 -53.80
N MET A 459 123.60 60.52 -54.24
CA MET A 459 122.47 59.84 -54.90
C MET A 459 122.81 59.31 -56.30
N VAL A 460 123.68 59.99 -57.05
CA VAL A 460 124.05 59.59 -58.43
C VAL A 460 124.74 58.22 -58.44
N ASP A 461 125.52 57.90 -57.39
CA ASP A 461 126.22 56.61 -57.27
C ASP A 461 125.30 55.46 -56.82
N VAL A 462 124.14 55.76 -56.23
CA VAL A 462 123.18 54.76 -55.72
C VAL A 462 122.13 54.37 -56.79
N GLU A 463 121.90 55.23 -57.78
CA GLU A 463 120.95 54.99 -58.88
C GLU A 463 121.37 53.79 -59.78
N ASP A 464 122.66 53.49 -59.88
CA ASP A 464 123.15 52.32 -60.63
C ASP A 464 122.86 50.98 -59.93
N GLU A 465 122.88 50.91 -58.59
CA GLU A 465 122.50 49.70 -57.83
C GLU A 465 120.98 49.48 -57.76
N TYR A 466 120.19 50.55 -57.84
CA TYR A 466 118.72 50.50 -57.80
C TYR A 466 118.11 49.72 -58.98
N SER A 467 118.76 49.78 -60.15
CA SER A 467 118.33 49.06 -61.36
C SER A 467 118.39 47.54 -61.18
N ARG A 468 119.30 47.03 -60.33
CA ARG A 468 119.47 45.59 -60.06
C ARG A 468 118.38 45.02 -59.16
N LEU A 469 117.94 45.78 -58.16
CA LEU A 469 116.93 45.36 -57.18
C LEU A 469 115.50 45.32 -57.74
N THR A 470 115.23 46.08 -58.81
CA THR A 470 113.92 46.15 -59.46
C THR A 470 113.47 44.80 -60.04
N ASN A 471 114.42 43.95 -60.46
CA ASN A 471 114.11 42.61 -60.98
C ASN A 471 113.65 41.61 -59.90
N VAL A 472 113.99 41.84 -58.63
CA VAL A 472 113.56 40.96 -57.52
C VAL A 472 112.11 41.24 -57.11
N LYS A 473 111.66 42.50 -57.23
CA LYS A 473 110.30 42.94 -56.89
C LYS A 473 109.22 42.21 -57.72
N LEU A 474 109.50 41.94 -59.00
CA LEU A 474 108.55 41.30 -59.91
C LEU A 474 108.15 39.88 -59.43
N SER A 475 109.06 39.15 -58.78
CA SER A 475 108.80 37.79 -58.28
C SER A 475 107.88 37.74 -57.05
N LEU A 476 107.80 38.83 -56.28
CA LEU A 476 106.94 38.93 -55.11
C LEU A 476 105.49 39.27 -55.49
N GLU A 477 105.28 39.98 -56.60
CA GLU A 477 103.95 40.37 -57.09
C GLU A 477 103.12 39.14 -57.53
N GLU A 478 103.75 38.07 -58.04
CA GLU A 478 103.05 36.80 -58.37
C GLU A 478 102.47 36.09 -57.13
N THR A 479 103.14 36.16 -55.99
CA THR A 479 102.67 35.49 -54.75
C THR A 479 101.44 36.16 -54.13
N VAL A 480 101.27 37.46 -54.36
CA VAL A 480 100.12 38.24 -53.88
C VAL A 480 98.84 37.87 -54.64
N GLU A 481 98.96 37.57 -55.93
CA GLU A 481 97.80 37.23 -56.77
C GLU A 481 97.22 35.85 -56.41
N GLN A 482 98.07 34.90 -56.00
CA GLN A 482 97.64 33.59 -55.50
C GLN A 482 96.75 33.69 -54.25
N VAL A 483 97.02 34.65 -53.35
CA VAL A 483 96.25 34.84 -52.11
C VAL A 483 94.87 35.46 -52.40
N LYS A 484 94.77 36.35 -53.40
CA LYS A 484 93.48 36.93 -53.81
C LYS A 484 92.51 35.88 -54.36
N SER A 485 93.02 34.89 -55.10
CA SER A 485 92.21 33.77 -55.60
C SER A 485 91.55 32.98 -54.46
N ASN A 486 92.29 32.71 -53.38
CA ASN A 486 91.78 31.96 -52.23
C ASN A 486 90.68 32.72 -51.46
N ILE A 487 90.73 34.06 -51.44
CA ILE A 487 89.68 34.88 -50.81
C ILE A 487 88.37 34.76 -51.61
N LEU A 488 88.47 34.78 -52.93
CA LEU A 488 87.33 34.73 -53.84
C LEU A 488 86.58 33.38 -53.74
N ASP A 489 87.30 32.28 -53.55
CA ASP A 489 86.72 30.96 -53.29
C ASP A 489 85.93 30.92 -51.98
N LYS A 490 86.45 31.55 -50.91
CA LYS A 490 85.76 31.60 -49.61
C LYS A 490 84.52 32.49 -49.61
N GLU A 491 84.50 33.54 -50.42
CA GLU A 491 83.29 34.34 -50.63
C GLU A 491 82.18 33.55 -51.34
N ASN A 492 82.53 32.65 -52.26
CA ASN A 492 81.58 31.78 -52.93
C ASN A 492 81.00 30.70 -51.98
N ASP A 493 81.82 30.14 -51.08
CA ASP A 493 81.36 29.23 -50.03
C ASP A 493 80.30 29.91 -49.12
N LEU A 494 80.52 31.17 -48.74
CA LEU A 494 79.58 31.93 -47.92
C LEU A 494 78.26 32.20 -48.63
N LYS A 495 78.29 32.47 -49.94
CA LYS A 495 77.06 32.63 -50.75
C LYS A 495 76.28 31.32 -50.80
N HIS A 496 76.98 30.18 -50.95
CA HIS A 496 76.34 28.87 -50.97
C HIS A 496 75.65 28.54 -49.63
N LEU A 497 76.31 28.83 -48.50
CA LEU A 497 75.72 28.62 -47.17
C LEU A 497 74.47 29.48 -46.93
N LYS A 498 74.48 30.74 -47.38
CA LYS A 498 73.30 31.64 -47.28
C LYS A 498 72.11 31.11 -48.08
N GLU A 499 72.36 30.56 -49.27
CA GLU A 499 71.28 29.98 -50.08
C GLU A 499 70.73 28.68 -49.45
N GLN A 500 71.57 27.89 -48.78
CA GLN A 500 71.08 26.73 -48.02
C GLN A 500 70.18 27.13 -46.85
N ILE A 501 70.53 28.18 -46.10
CA ILE A 501 69.69 28.71 -45.02
C ILE A 501 68.34 29.15 -45.58
N ARG A 502 68.35 29.92 -46.69
CA ARG A 502 67.13 30.40 -47.34
C ARG A 502 66.20 29.24 -47.75
N ARG A 503 66.75 28.12 -48.22
CA ARG A 503 65.95 26.93 -48.59
C ARG A 503 65.31 26.26 -47.37
N VAL A 504 66.01 26.19 -46.26
CA VAL A 504 65.47 25.62 -45.00
C VAL A 504 64.35 26.50 -44.46
N ASP A 505 64.51 27.82 -44.48
CA ASP A 505 63.45 28.75 -44.06
C ASP A 505 62.19 28.60 -44.92
N GLN A 506 62.37 28.49 -46.25
CA GLN A 506 61.25 28.25 -47.18
C GLN A 506 60.54 26.91 -46.93
N GLN A 507 61.29 25.86 -46.60
CA GLN A 507 60.69 24.56 -46.26
C GLN A 507 59.90 24.64 -44.94
N LEU A 508 60.44 25.32 -43.93
CA LEU A 508 59.77 25.49 -42.65
C LEU A 508 58.44 26.24 -42.79
N GLU A 509 58.41 27.29 -43.62
CA GLU A 509 57.21 28.06 -43.87
C GLU A 509 56.15 27.26 -44.67
N HIS A 510 56.60 26.42 -45.61
CA HIS A 510 55.73 25.49 -46.31
C HIS A 510 55.11 24.46 -45.35
N ASP A 511 55.93 23.82 -44.51
CA ASP A 511 55.49 22.82 -43.53
C ASP A 511 54.50 23.45 -42.52
N MET A 512 54.75 24.68 -42.07
CA MET A 512 53.82 25.41 -41.20
C MET A 512 52.46 25.65 -41.86
N GLN A 513 52.44 25.95 -43.16
CA GLN A 513 51.22 26.19 -43.90
C GLN A 513 50.44 24.89 -44.16
N GLU A 514 51.13 23.78 -44.41
CA GLU A 514 50.51 22.45 -44.51
C GLU A 514 49.87 22.02 -43.18
N MET A 515 50.59 22.20 -42.06
CA MET A 515 50.07 21.90 -40.72
C MET A 515 48.82 22.73 -40.39
N ALA A 516 48.79 24.01 -40.76
CA ALA A 516 47.62 24.86 -40.58
C ALA A 516 46.40 24.41 -41.42
N GLN A 517 46.63 23.96 -42.66
CA GLN A 517 45.58 23.40 -43.51
C GLN A 517 45.06 22.07 -42.99
N GLU A 518 45.92 21.23 -42.43
CA GLU A 518 45.49 19.99 -41.77
C GLU A 518 44.67 20.28 -40.51
N GLU A 519 45.06 21.24 -39.69
CA GLU A 519 44.31 21.65 -38.50
C GLU A 519 42.90 22.15 -38.86
N GLU A 520 42.78 22.95 -39.93
CA GLU A 520 41.49 23.41 -40.44
C GLU A 520 40.60 22.25 -40.93
N LYS A 521 41.19 21.27 -41.64
CA LYS A 521 40.47 20.05 -42.05
C LYS A 521 39.99 19.25 -40.86
N TRP A 522 40.85 19.02 -39.87
CA TRP A 522 40.48 18.30 -38.65
C TRP A 522 39.39 19.03 -37.86
N SER A 523 39.45 20.37 -37.77
CA SER A 523 38.38 21.17 -37.16
C SER A 523 37.04 20.99 -37.89
N ALA A 524 37.05 21.04 -39.23
CA ALA A 524 35.84 20.85 -40.03
C ALA A 524 35.27 19.43 -39.90
N GLU A 525 36.12 18.41 -39.81
CA GLU A 525 35.71 17.03 -39.55
C GLU A 525 35.08 16.86 -38.15
N VAL A 526 35.65 17.49 -37.13
CA VAL A 526 35.10 17.50 -35.77
C VAL A 526 33.74 18.17 -35.74
N ASP A 527 33.57 19.33 -36.37
CA ASP A 527 32.28 20.03 -36.45
C ASP A 527 31.21 19.20 -37.19
N SER A 528 31.60 18.55 -38.29
CA SER A 528 30.74 17.62 -39.03
C SER A 528 30.35 16.41 -38.18
N ALA A 529 31.28 15.82 -37.45
CA ALA A 529 31.00 14.71 -36.54
C ALA A 529 30.09 15.12 -35.38
N GLU A 530 30.26 16.33 -34.84
CA GLU A 530 29.43 16.85 -33.75
C GLU A 530 28.00 17.17 -34.21
N THR A 531 27.84 17.75 -35.40
CA THR A 531 26.51 17.95 -36.00
C THR A 531 25.83 16.61 -36.30
N HIS A 532 26.59 15.60 -36.76
CA HIS A 532 26.09 14.25 -36.96
C HIS A 532 25.62 13.60 -35.64
N LYS A 533 26.41 13.73 -34.57
CA LYS A 533 26.05 13.27 -33.22
C LYS A 533 24.76 13.93 -32.73
N LYS A 534 24.66 15.26 -32.82
CA LYS A 534 23.46 16.01 -32.40
C LYS A 534 22.21 15.56 -33.16
N ARG A 535 22.33 15.28 -34.46
CA ARG A 535 21.24 14.76 -35.28
C ARG A 535 20.82 13.35 -34.84
N LEU A 536 21.79 12.46 -34.58
CA LEU A 536 21.52 11.12 -34.06
C LEU A 536 20.83 11.17 -32.69
N GLU A 537 21.33 11.98 -31.76
CA GLU A 537 20.72 12.16 -30.43
C GLU A 537 19.29 12.68 -30.53
N LYS A 538 19.02 13.62 -31.45
CA LYS A 538 17.67 14.11 -31.72
C LYS A 538 16.77 13.00 -32.27
N ASN A 539 17.24 12.24 -33.26
CA ASN A 539 16.47 11.16 -33.86
C ASN A 539 16.18 10.02 -32.87
N VAL A 540 17.17 9.66 -32.03
CA VAL A 540 16.98 8.66 -30.97
C VAL A 540 15.97 9.15 -29.94
N ARG A 541 16.06 10.42 -29.51
CA ARG A 541 15.10 11.00 -28.58
C ARG A 541 13.68 11.00 -29.14
N GLN A 542 13.53 11.44 -30.38
CA GLN A 542 12.24 11.43 -31.07
C GLN A 542 11.70 10.00 -31.22
N GLY A 543 12.54 9.03 -31.60
CA GLY A 543 12.12 7.62 -31.70
C GLY A 543 11.74 7.02 -30.34
N CYS A 544 12.40 7.41 -29.24
CA CYS A 544 12.00 7.03 -27.89
C CYS A 544 10.65 7.67 -27.49
N GLU A 545 10.45 8.95 -27.80
CA GLU A 545 9.17 9.65 -27.56
C GLU A 545 8.02 8.99 -28.34
N GLU A 546 8.22 8.71 -29.64
CA GLU A 546 7.26 8.00 -30.49
C GLU A 546 6.94 6.59 -29.94
N ALA A 547 7.94 5.82 -29.54
CA ALA A 547 7.74 4.50 -28.94
C ALA A 547 7.01 4.56 -27.59
N GLU A 548 7.25 5.59 -26.77
CA GLU A 548 6.52 5.82 -25.51
C GLU A 548 5.06 6.20 -25.76
N GLU A 549 4.79 7.00 -26.79
CA GLU A 549 3.43 7.33 -27.21
C GLU A 549 2.68 6.10 -27.74
N GLU A 550 3.32 5.29 -28.59
CA GLU A 550 2.76 4.02 -29.07
C GLU A 550 2.47 3.05 -27.92
N LEU A 551 3.38 2.95 -26.93
CA LEU A 551 3.16 2.13 -25.73
C LEU A 551 1.96 2.63 -24.92
N LYS A 552 1.84 3.94 -24.70
CA LYS A 552 0.68 4.53 -24.00
C LYS A 552 -0.63 4.28 -24.77
N ALA A 553 -0.62 4.44 -26.09
CA ALA A 553 -1.78 4.17 -26.93
C ALA A 553 -2.18 2.69 -26.86
N ALA A 554 -1.23 1.76 -26.95
CA ALA A 554 -1.47 0.33 -26.82
C ALA A 554 -2.00 -0.05 -25.42
N GLN A 555 -1.48 0.57 -24.35
CA GLN A 555 -1.99 0.38 -22.98
C GLN A 555 -3.44 0.87 -22.82
N GLN A 556 -3.77 2.02 -23.41
CA GLN A 556 -5.14 2.54 -23.41
C GLN A 556 -6.08 1.62 -24.18
N GLN A 557 -5.68 1.17 -25.38
CA GLN A 557 -6.46 0.19 -26.16
C GLN A 557 -6.66 -1.12 -25.40
N TYR A 558 -5.62 -1.64 -24.76
CA TYR A 558 -5.73 -2.82 -23.91
C TYR A 558 -6.75 -2.61 -22.77
N HIS A 559 -6.74 -1.44 -22.11
CA HIS A 559 -7.71 -1.15 -21.06
C HIS A 559 -9.15 -1.09 -21.58
N VAL A 560 -9.37 -0.51 -22.76
CA VAL A 560 -10.68 -0.47 -23.42
C VAL A 560 -11.15 -1.89 -23.75
N VAL A 561 -10.31 -2.71 -24.39
CA VAL A 561 -10.66 -4.09 -24.75
C VAL A 561 -10.98 -4.92 -23.50
N VAL A 562 -10.25 -4.75 -22.40
CA VAL A 562 -10.55 -5.42 -21.13
C VAL A 562 -11.91 -4.99 -20.57
N GLN A 563 -12.25 -3.69 -20.63
CA GLN A 563 -13.55 -3.20 -20.19
C GLN A 563 -14.69 -3.75 -21.07
N GLU A 564 -14.53 -3.71 -22.39
CA GLU A 564 -15.50 -4.25 -23.35
C GLU A 564 -15.70 -5.75 -23.13
N THR A 565 -14.62 -6.52 -23.02
CA THR A 565 -14.68 -7.98 -22.76
C THR A 565 -15.38 -8.29 -21.44
N ASN A 566 -15.13 -7.49 -20.38
CA ASN A 566 -15.82 -7.66 -19.10
C ASN A 566 -17.32 -7.36 -19.20
N GLU A 567 -17.72 -6.32 -19.94
CA GLU A 567 -19.13 -6.00 -20.14
C GLU A 567 -19.82 -7.04 -21.03
N GLU A 568 -19.17 -7.52 -22.08
CA GLU A 568 -19.65 -8.64 -22.89
C GLU A 568 -19.83 -9.90 -22.04
N ASN A 569 -18.84 -10.27 -21.22
CA ASN A 569 -18.96 -11.39 -20.28
C ASN A 569 -20.14 -11.19 -19.31
N ARG A 570 -20.35 -9.97 -18.82
CA ARG A 570 -21.48 -9.63 -17.95
C ARG A 570 -22.82 -9.78 -18.67
N MET A 571 -22.90 -9.34 -19.92
CA MET A 571 -24.08 -9.48 -20.78
C MET A 571 -24.37 -10.95 -21.13
N VAL A 572 -23.33 -11.73 -21.46
CA VAL A 572 -23.46 -13.18 -21.70
C VAL A 572 -23.96 -13.87 -20.43
N PHE A 573 -23.39 -13.55 -19.26
CA PHE A 573 -23.82 -14.12 -17.98
C PHE A 573 -25.28 -13.77 -17.67
N LYS A 574 -25.69 -12.52 -17.91
CA LYS A 574 -27.08 -12.08 -17.77
C LYS A 574 -28.01 -12.84 -18.72
N ASN A 575 -27.67 -12.91 -20.00
CA ASN A 575 -28.46 -13.63 -21.01
C ASN A 575 -28.60 -15.11 -20.67
N LEU A 576 -27.52 -15.75 -20.20
CA LEU A 576 -27.53 -17.14 -19.75
C LEU A 576 -28.47 -17.33 -18.55
N THR A 577 -28.43 -16.40 -17.59
CA THR A 577 -29.31 -16.38 -16.43
C THR A 577 -30.78 -16.20 -16.83
N ASP A 578 -31.07 -15.29 -17.77
CA ASP A 578 -32.41 -15.04 -18.28
C ASP A 578 -32.96 -16.28 -19.02
N VAL A 579 -32.14 -16.94 -19.84
CA VAL A 579 -32.50 -18.20 -20.52
C VAL A 579 -32.77 -19.32 -19.51
N PHE A 580 -31.91 -19.49 -18.50
CA PHE A 580 -32.15 -20.48 -17.44
C PHE A 580 -33.43 -20.17 -16.67
N THR A 581 -33.70 -18.91 -16.35
CA THR A 581 -34.91 -18.48 -15.66
C THR A 581 -36.16 -18.75 -16.51
N SER A 582 -36.10 -18.46 -17.82
CA SER A 582 -37.18 -18.76 -18.75
C SER A 582 -37.42 -20.26 -18.88
N ALA A 583 -36.36 -21.07 -18.98
CA ALA A 583 -36.46 -22.53 -19.01
C ALA A 583 -37.07 -23.10 -17.72
N VAL A 584 -36.67 -22.59 -16.55
CA VAL A 584 -37.26 -22.96 -15.25
C VAL A 584 -38.74 -22.57 -15.18
N ASN A 585 -39.10 -21.37 -15.63
CA ASN A 585 -40.49 -20.91 -15.67
C ASN A 585 -41.34 -21.76 -16.62
N HIS A 586 -40.81 -22.11 -17.80
CA HIS A 586 -41.48 -22.98 -18.75
C HIS A 586 -41.64 -24.40 -18.18
N LEU A 587 -40.62 -24.96 -17.52
CA LEU A 587 -40.73 -26.24 -16.83
C LEU A 587 -41.81 -26.21 -15.75
N CYS A 588 -41.88 -25.16 -14.94
CA CYS A 588 -42.95 -24.97 -13.96
C CYS A 588 -44.33 -24.88 -14.62
N ALA A 589 -44.44 -24.17 -15.74
CA ALA A 589 -45.69 -24.04 -16.49
C ALA A 589 -46.14 -25.38 -17.10
N VAL A 590 -45.21 -26.17 -17.65
CA VAL A 590 -45.47 -27.51 -18.17
C VAL A 590 -45.86 -28.46 -17.04
N GLU A 591 -45.16 -28.43 -15.91
CA GLU A 591 -45.48 -29.23 -14.73
C GLU A 591 -46.90 -28.93 -14.24
N LYS A 592 -47.25 -27.64 -14.16
CA LYS A 592 -48.61 -27.19 -13.83
C LYS A 592 -49.64 -27.66 -14.85
N HIS A 593 -49.33 -27.54 -16.16
CA HIS A 593 -50.22 -27.99 -17.22
C HIS A 593 -50.44 -29.51 -17.20
N CYS A 594 -49.38 -30.29 -17.01
CA CYS A 594 -49.48 -31.75 -16.83
C CYS A 594 -50.33 -32.10 -15.60
N GLY A 595 -50.17 -31.36 -14.49
CA GLY A 595 -51.02 -31.50 -13.31
C GLY A 595 -52.49 -31.17 -13.58
N GLU A 596 -52.77 -30.14 -14.37
CA GLU A 596 -54.14 -29.77 -14.78
C GLU A 596 -54.76 -30.79 -15.75
N GLN A 597 -53.99 -31.34 -16.69
CA GLN A 597 -54.45 -32.38 -17.60
C GLN A 597 -54.70 -33.70 -16.87
N LEU A 598 -53.89 -34.06 -15.88
CA LEU A 598 -54.16 -35.19 -14.99
C LEU A 598 -55.51 -35.02 -14.28
N LYS A 599 -55.78 -33.84 -13.71
CA LYS A 599 -57.08 -33.53 -13.09
C LYS A 599 -58.25 -33.58 -14.08
N ARG A 600 -58.04 -33.15 -15.33
CA ARG A 600 -59.07 -33.24 -16.39
C ARG A 600 -59.30 -34.68 -16.82
N PHE A 601 -58.24 -35.49 -16.92
CA PHE A 601 -58.34 -36.91 -17.24
C PHE A 601 -59.07 -37.67 -16.13
N ASP A 602 -58.81 -37.33 -14.87
CA ASP A 602 -59.56 -37.88 -13.73
C ASP A 602 -61.05 -37.53 -13.82
N LYS A 603 -61.40 -36.26 -14.14
CA LYS A 603 -62.79 -35.86 -14.39
C LYS A 603 -63.42 -36.53 -15.62
N LEU A 604 -62.66 -36.70 -16.71
CA LEU A 604 -63.15 -37.37 -17.91
C LEU A 604 -63.39 -38.86 -17.64
N LYS A 605 -62.57 -39.48 -16.77
CA LYS A 605 -62.83 -40.82 -16.26
C LYS A 605 -64.15 -40.89 -15.51
N GLU A 606 -64.48 -39.89 -14.69
CA GLU A 606 -65.78 -39.81 -14.02
C GLU A 606 -66.92 -39.68 -15.05
N VAL A 607 -66.79 -38.80 -16.04
CA VAL A 607 -67.80 -38.60 -17.10
C VAL A 607 -67.96 -39.83 -18.00
N ILE A 608 -66.87 -40.50 -18.39
CA ILE A 608 -66.96 -41.78 -19.14
C ILE A 608 -67.66 -42.83 -18.28
N HIS A 609 -67.48 -42.81 -16.96
CA HIS A 609 -68.20 -43.72 -16.08
C HIS A 609 -69.72 -43.43 -16.04
N GLU A 610 -70.11 -42.16 -16.13
CA GLU A 610 -71.51 -41.71 -16.29
C GLU A 610 -72.06 -42.03 -17.70
N ASP A 611 -71.34 -41.72 -18.78
CA ASP A 611 -71.75 -42.00 -20.15
C ASP A 611 -71.83 -43.52 -20.43
N GLU A 612 -70.97 -44.34 -19.82
CA GLU A 612 -71.11 -45.81 -19.86
C GLU A 612 -72.38 -46.28 -19.15
N ALA A 613 -72.84 -45.57 -18.11
CA ALA A 613 -74.11 -45.84 -17.46
C ALA A 613 -75.29 -45.43 -18.38
N ASP A 614 -75.22 -44.26 -19.01
CA ASP A 614 -76.27 -43.74 -19.90
C ASP A 614 -76.37 -44.52 -21.22
N MET A 615 -75.24 -44.92 -21.83
CA MET A 615 -75.22 -45.78 -23.01
C MET A 615 -75.80 -47.17 -22.73
N LYS A 616 -75.68 -47.66 -21.49
CA LYS A 616 -76.33 -48.90 -21.08
C LYS A 616 -77.86 -48.73 -21.08
N GLU A 617 -78.37 -47.59 -20.59
CA GLU A 617 -79.80 -47.25 -20.66
C GLU A 617 -80.30 -47.06 -22.10
N LEU A 618 -79.50 -46.44 -22.98
CA LEU A 618 -79.86 -46.19 -24.38
C LEU A 618 -79.81 -47.46 -25.23
N THR A 619 -78.87 -48.37 -24.95
CA THR A 619 -78.82 -49.69 -25.58
C THR A 619 -80.06 -50.50 -25.21
N ASP A 620 -80.49 -50.46 -23.94
CA ASP A 620 -81.76 -51.07 -23.51
C ASP A 620 -82.97 -50.43 -24.22
N LEU A 621 -82.94 -49.13 -24.52
CA LEU A 621 -84.00 -48.43 -25.24
C LEU A 621 -84.05 -48.80 -26.74
N VAL A 622 -82.90 -48.88 -27.41
CA VAL A 622 -82.81 -49.25 -28.83
C VAL A 622 -83.12 -50.72 -29.05
N GLU A 623 -82.70 -51.61 -28.14
CA GLU A 623 -83.07 -53.02 -28.19
C GLU A 623 -84.60 -53.19 -28.07
N ASN A 624 -85.26 -52.32 -27.30
CA ASN A 624 -86.73 -52.23 -27.23
C ASN A 624 -87.37 -51.69 -28.53
N PHE A 625 -86.74 -50.75 -29.23
CA PHE A 625 -87.24 -50.22 -30.51
C PHE A 625 -87.01 -51.17 -31.69
N VAL A 626 -85.88 -51.87 -31.76
CA VAL A 626 -85.59 -52.88 -32.80
C VAL A 626 -86.55 -54.07 -32.68
N LYS A 627 -86.94 -54.46 -31.46
CA LYS A 627 -88.04 -55.43 -31.24
C LYS A 627 -89.38 -54.96 -31.80
N LYS A 628 -89.60 -53.64 -31.93
CA LYS A 628 -90.87 -53.05 -32.38
C LYS A 628 -90.97 -52.89 -33.90
N VAL A 629 -89.85 -52.67 -34.60
CA VAL A 629 -89.80 -52.49 -36.06
C VAL A 629 -89.72 -53.82 -36.82
N ASN A 630 -89.21 -54.88 -36.21
CA ASN A 630 -89.21 -56.24 -36.78
C ASN A 630 -90.57 -56.98 -36.67
N SER A 631 -91.66 -56.28 -36.33
CA SER A 631 -92.95 -56.92 -36.00
C SER A 631 -94.15 -56.49 -36.86
N ILE A 632 -94.04 -55.61 -37.87
CA ILE A 632 -95.18 -55.23 -38.73
C ILE A 632 -94.77 -54.99 -40.18
#